data_AF-A0AAW9AXU6-F1
#
_entry.id   AF-A0AAW9AXU6-F1
#
_cell.length_a   1.000
_cell.length_b   1.000
_cell.length_c   1.000
_cell.angle_alpha   90.00
_cell.angle_beta   90.00
_cell.angle_gamma   90.00
#
_symmetry.space_group_name_H-M   'P 1'
#
loop_
_entity.id
_entity.type
_entity.pdbx_description
1 polymer ?
#
loop_
_entity_poly.entity_id
_entity_poly.type
_entity_poly.pdbx_seq_one_letter_code
_entity_poly.pdbx_strand_id
1 'polypeptide(L)'
;MNFGRVYTILYSLVSVSIFLPSYVSAQDFIVDIEDAYRNLKSSYVRLNNVVESCLDKKARKIVISDTWLRSQPIEKKKAILFFLQYEAENNCVKQAELEYLQAAYKLAILGDSQAINEYIQLNKFGAISEDIQNQINSVDREELSRLLKLEKYQTPFDIFSAF
;
A
#
# COMPACT_ATOMS: atom_id res chain seq x y z
N MET A 1 3.23 5.95 -6.53
CA MET A 1 1.82 6.23 -6.85
C MET A 1 1.56 7.69 -6.51
N ASN A 2 1.05 8.49 -7.45
CA ASN A 2 0.88 9.94 -7.26
C ASN A 2 -0.63 10.22 -7.19
N PHE A 3 -1.17 10.31 -5.98
CA PHE A 3 -2.61 10.43 -5.76
C PHE A 3 -3.13 11.89 -5.80
N GLY A 4 -2.28 12.87 -6.11
CA GLY A 4 -2.50 14.31 -5.81
C GLY A 4 -3.39 15.13 -6.75
N ARG A 5 -4.34 14.55 -7.52
CA ARG A 5 -5.11 15.33 -8.52
C ARG A 5 -6.64 15.29 -8.45
N VAL A 6 -7.25 14.64 -7.45
CA VAL A 6 -8.71 14.36 -7.51
C VAL A 6 -9.58 15.35 -6.72
N TYR A 7 -9.03 16.16 -5.81
CA TYR A 7 -9.84 16.92 -4.84
C TYR A 7 -10.43 18.26 -5.32
N THR A 8 -10.31 18.64 -6.59
CA THR A 8 -10.68 20.00 -7.03
C THR A 8 -12.12 20.16 -7.52
N ILE A 9 -12.93 19.11 -7.58
CA ILE A 9 -14.30 19.20 -8.10
C ILE A 9 -15.22 18.55 -7.08
N LEU A 10 -16.06 19.35 -6.41
CA LEU A 10 -17.40 19.04 -5.88
C LEU A 10 -17.73 19.89 -4.63
N TYR A 11 -17.78 21.20 -4.81
CA TYR A 11 -18.62 22.07 -3.99
C TYR A 11 -19.73 22.61 -4.88
N SER A 12 -20.90 21.97 -4.86
CA SER A 12 -22.12 22.51 -5.47
C SER A 12 -23.37 21.82 -4.90
N LEU A 13 -23.88 22.41 -3.81
CA LEU A 13 -25.29 22.63 -3.47
C LEU A 13 -26.31 21.56 -3.91
N VAL A 14 -26.88 20.83 -2.94
CA VAL A 14 -28.29 20.42 -3.01
C VAL A 14 -28.93 20.58 -1.63
N SER A 15 -29.74 21.64 -1.51
CA SER A 15 -30.68 21.88 -0.42
C SER A 15 -32.07 21.39 -0.86
N VAL A 16 -32.55 20.29 -0.28
CA VAL A 16 -33.96 19.86 -0.38
C VAL A 16 -34.41 19.34 0.99
N SER A 17 -35.33 20.07 1.61
CA SER A 17 -35.96 19.74 2.89
C SER A 17 -37.18 18.86 2.67
N ILE A 18 -37.22 17.66 3.27
CA ILE A 18 -38.46 16.89 3.46
C ILE A 18 -38.47 16.33 4.89
N PHE A 19 -39.51 16.71 5.64
CA PHE A 19 -39.83 16.26 6.99
C PHE A 19 -40.34 14.81 6.98
N LEU A 20 -39.67 13.92 7.72
CA LEU A 20 -40.21 12.64 8.21
C LEU A 20 -39.71 12.40 9.64
N PRO A 21 -40.59 12.04 10.61
CA PRO A 21 -40.19 11.76 11.97
C PRO A 21 -39.74 10.29 12.10
N SER A 22 -38.51 10.04 11.69
CA SER A 22 -37.73 8.87 12.11
C SER A 22 -36.51 9.43 12.83
N TYR A 23 -36.63 9.74 14.13
CA TYR A 23 -35.54 10.25 14.96
C TYR A 23 -34.54 9.14 15.31
N VAL A 24 -33.93 8.51 14.29
CA VAL A 24 -32.51 8.18 14.36
C VAL A 24 -31.87 9.36 13.68
N SER A 25 -31.26 10.25 14.47
CA SER A 25 -31.12 11.64 14.07
C SER A 25 -30.28 11.73 12.79
N ALA A 26 -30.84 12.31 11.73
CA ALA A 26 -30.09 12.60 10.52
C ALA A 26 -28.83 13.43 10.84
N GLN A 27 -28.83 14.14 11.97
CA GLN A 27 -27.69 14.85 12.51
C GLN A 27 -26.53 13.92 12.92
N ASP A 28 -26.80 12.84 13.65
CA ASP A 28 -25.76 11.87 14.07
C ASP A 28 -25.15 11.17 12.85
N PHE A 29 -26.00 10.83 11.86
CA PHE A 29 -25.54 10.24 10.60
C PHE A 29 -24.65 11.19 9.78
N ILE A 30 -25.01 12.48 9.71
CA ILE A 30 -24.19 13.50 9.02
C ILE A 30 -22.84 13.67 9.73
N VAL A 31 -22.83 13.73 11.06
CA VAL A 31 -21.59 13.82 11.85
C VAL A 31 -20.70 12.61 11.62
N ASP A 32 -21.27 11.40 11.60
CA ASP A 32 -20.53 10.16 11.32
C ASP A 32 -19.89 10.13 9.93
N ILE A 33 -20.58 10.66 8.91
CA ILE A 33 -20.05 10.80 7.55
C ILE A 33 -18.90 11.82 7.51
N GLU A 34 -19.08 13.00 8.10
CA GLU A 34 -18.03 14.02 8.15
C GLU A 34 -16.77 13.51 8.85
N ASP A 35 -16.92 12.81 9.97
CA ASP A 35 -15.81 12.18 10.69
C ASP A 35 -15.14 11.08 9.87
N ALA A 36 -15.92 10.28 9.14
CA ALA A 36 -15.38 9.26 8.25
C ALA A 36 -14.54 9.89 7.12
N TYR A 37 -14.98 11.00 6.51
CA TYR A 37 -14.20 11.74 5.53
C TYR A 37 -12.95 12.39 6.12
N ARG A 38 -13.04 12.99 7.33
CA ARG A 38 -11.87 13.54 8.03
C ARG A 38 -10.82 12.46 8.27
N ASN A 39 -11.24 11.29 8.73
CA ASN A 39 -10.36 10.14 8.97
C ASN A 39 -9.75 9.61 7.67
N LEU A 40 -10.54 9.47 6.60
CA LEU A 40 -10.03 9.08 5.29
C LEU A 40 -8.93 10.04 4.82
N LYS A 41 -9.20 11.36 4.85
CA LYS A 41 -8.22 12.37 4.45
C LYS A 41 -6.93 12.30 5.28
N SER A 42 -7.04 12.15 6.60
CA SER A 42 -5.89 12.03 7.49
C SER A 42 -5.06 10.78 7.18
N SER A 43 -5.71 9.60 7.07
CA SER A 43 -5.05 8.34 6.74
C SER A 43 -4.36 8.37 5.37
N TYR A 44 -4.95 9.05 4.40
CA TYR A 44 -4.38 9.24 3.07
C TYR A 44 -3.11 10.10 3.09
N VAL A 45 -3.13 11.22 3.81
CA VAL A 45 -1.93 12.06 4.00
C VAL A 45 -0.82 11.24 4.69
N ARG A 46 -1.17 10.47 5.73
CA ARG A 46 -0.22 9.60 6.40
C ARG A 46 0.35 8.53 5.47
N LEU A 47 -0.49 7.87 4.67
CA LEU A 47 -0.05 6.88 3.69
C LEU A 47 0.96 7.48 2.71
N ASN A 48 0.68 8.66 2.13
CA ASN A 48 1.60 9.31 1.21
C ASN A 48 2.95 9.64 1.88
N ASN A 49 2.93 10.19 3.09
CA ASN A 49 4.17 10.49 3.83
C ASN A 49 4.99 9.22 4.10
N VAL A 50 4.33 8.11 4.44
CA VAL A 50 5.01 6.82 4.66
C VAL A 50 5.57 6.27 3.35
N VAL A 51 4.82 6.33 2.24
CA VAL A 51 5.30 5.93 0.91
C VAL A 51 6.55 6.72 0.54
N GLU A 52 6.56 8.04 0.71
CA GLU A 52 7.73 8.89 0.45
C GLU A 52 8.93 8.47 1.31
N SER A 53 8.72 8.30 2.62
CA SER A 53 9.76 7.83 3.53
C SER A 53 10.29 6.44 3.16
N CYS A 54 9.44 5.54 2.68
CA CYS A 54 9.85 4.21 2.22
C CYS A 54 10.67 4.27 0.92
N LEU A 55 10.33 5.19 0.00
CA LEU A 55 11.09 5.42 -1.23
C LEU A 55 12.49 5.97 -0.93
N ASP A 56 12.63 6.86 0.05
CA ASP A 56 13.94 7.39 0.45
C ASP A 56 14.88 6.28 0.95
N LYS A 57 14.32 5.26 1.62
CA LYS A 57 15.09 4.10 2.10
C LYS A 57 15.64 3.24 0.95
N LYS A 58 15.12 3.35 -0.28
CA LYS A 58 15.65 2.62 -1.45
C LYS A 58 17.07 3.03 -1.81
N ALA A 59 17.57 4.18 -1.35
CA ALA A 59 18.97 4.56 -1.54
C ALA A 59 19.97 3.71 -0.72
N ARG A 60 19.47 2.89 0.23
CA ARG A 60 20.30 2.04 1.07
C ARG A 60 20.95 0.93 0.24
N LYS A 61 22.29 0.94 0.21
CA LYS A 61 23.08 -0.10 -0.46
C LYS A 61 23.06 -1.42 0.31
N ILE A 62 23.17 -2.53 -0.42
CA ILE A 62 23.28 -3.87 0.15
C ILE A 62 24.47 -4.62 -0.45
N VAL A 63 25.04 -5.53 0.36
CA VAL A 63 26.05 -6.48 -0.10
C VAL A 63 25.50 -7.89 0.08
N ILE A 64 25.59 -8.70 -0.97
CA ILE A 64 25.16 -10.10 -0.91
C ILE A 64 26.22 -10.92 -0.15
N SER A 65 26.07 -11.00 1.16
CA SER A 65 26.92 -11.84 2.03
C SER A 65 26.40 -13.27 2.21
N ASP A 66 25.14 -13.53 1.85
CA ASP A 66 24.49 -14.82 2.07
C ASP A 66 25.00 -15.88 1.08
N THR A 67 25.50 -17.00 1.59
CA THR A 67 26.18 -18.03 0.79
C THR A 67 25.24 -18.69 -0.23
N TRP A 68 24.03 -19.03 0.20
CA TRP A 68 23.02 -19.64 -0.66
C TRP A 68 22.58 -18.67 -1.76
N LEU A 69 22.33 -17.39 -1.42
CA LEU A 69 21.95 -16.40 -2.42
C LEU A 69 23.09 -16.12 -3.41
N ARG A 70 24.35 -16.11 -2.93
CA ARG A 70 25.53 -15.95 -3.79
C ARG A 70 25.68 -17.09 -4.79
N SER A 71 25.36 -18.33 -4.39
CA SER A 71 25.46 -19.51 -5.26
C SER A 71 24.37 -19.61 -6.32
N GLN A 72 23.32 -18.79 -6.25
CA GLN A 72 22.27 -18.79 -7.27
C GLN A 72 22.79 -18.23 -8.62
N PRO A 73 22.28 -18.77 -9.75
CA PRO A 73 22.48 -18.17 -11.07
C PRO A 73 22.05 -16.70 -11.11
N ILE A 74 22.67 -15.91 -11.98
CA ILE A 74 22.49 -14.45 -12.03
C ILE A 74 21.02 -14.04 -12.18
N GLU A 75 20.25 -14.71 -13.04
CA GLU A 75 18.85 -14.39 -13.26
C GLU A 75 17.97 -14.72 -12.04
N LYS A 76 18.16 -15.90 -11.44
CA LYS A 76 17.47 -16.25 -10.18
C LYS A 76 17.81 -15.28 -9.05
N LYS A 77 19.08 -14.89 -8.95
CA LYS A 77 19.55 -13.92 -7.95
C LYS A 77 18.87 -12.57 -8.13
N LYS A 78 18.76 -12.07 -9.35
CA LYS A 78 18.01 -10.84 -9.66
C LYS A 78 16.55 -10.98 -9.23
N ALA A 79 15.87 -12.06 -9.64
CA ALA A 79 14.47 -12.28 -9.27
C ALA A 79 14.28 -12.34 -7.73
N ILE A 80 15.14 -13.05 -7.01
CA ILE A 80 15.11 -13.11 -5.54
C ILE A 80 15.30 -11.70 -4.94
N LEU A 81 16.26 -10.92 -5.42
CA LEU A 81 16.49 -9.56 -4.91
C LEU A 81 15.31 -8.61 -5.21
N PHE A 82 14.72 -8.70 -6.41
CA PHE A 82 13.50 -7.96 -6.75
C PHE A 82 12.35 -8.33 -5.82
N PHE A 83 12.14 -9.62 -5.56
CA PHE A 83 11.10 -10.09 -4.64
C PHE A 83 11.34 -9.60 -3.21
N LEU A 84 12.57 -9.71 -2.70
CA LEU A 84 12.92 -9.21 -1.35
C LEU A 84 12.72 -7.69 -1.24
N GLN A 85 13.09 -6.93 -2.27
CA GLN A 85 12.84 -5.49 -2.31
C GLN A 85 11.34 -5.18 -2.30
N TYR A 86 10.56 -5.88 -3.13
CA TYR A 86 9.11 -5.74 -3.21
C TYR A 86 8.45 -6.02 -1.85
N GLU A 87 8.82 -7.11 -1.19
CA GLU A 87 8.32 -7.44 0.15
C GLU A 87 8.73 -6.39 1.19
N ALA A 88 9.96 -5.87 1.11
CA ALA A 88 10.41 -4.81 2.00
C ALA A 88 9.63 -3.50 1.80
N GLU A 89 9.29 -3.15 0.55
CA GLU A 89 8.46 -1.99 0.21
C GLU A 89 7.04 -2.15 0.75
N ASN A 90 6.42 -3.32 0.50
CA ASN A 90 5.08 -3.62 1.01
C ASN A 90 5.02 -3.58 2.53
N ASN A 91 5.97 -4.23 3.21
CA ASN A 91 6.02 -4.22 4.67
C ASN A 91 6.26 -2.80 5.23
N CYS A 92 6.99 -1.95 4.52
CA CYS A 92 7.24 -0.58 4.92
C CYS A 92 5.96 0.29 4.94
N VAL A 93 5.05 0.08 3.99
CA VAL A 93 3.80 0.88 3.86
C VAL A 93 2.58 0.23 4.52
N LYS A 94 2.65 -1.08 4.81
CA LYS A 94 1.51 -1.94 5.22
C LYS A 94 0.62 -1.33 6.30
N GLN A 95 1.20 -0.77 7.35
CA GLN A 95 0.41 -0.25 8.47
C GLN A 95 -0.39 1.00 8.08
N ALA A 96 0.22 1.93 7.36
CA ALA A 96 -0.47 3.14 6.91
C ALA A 96 -1.52 2.82 5.83
N GLU A 97 -1.21 1.84 4.98
CA GLU A 97 -2.16 1.33 3.99
C GLU A 97 -3.39 0.70 4.66
N LEU A 98 -3.19 -0.13 5.68
CA LEU A 98 -4.28 -0.73 6.45
C LEU A 98 -5.18 0.32 7.10
N GLU A 99 -4.60 1.38 7.67
CA GLU A 99 -5.37 2.48 8.27
C GLU A 99 -6.20 3.23 7.22
N TYR A 100 -5.64 3.47 6.03
CA TYR A 100 -6.38 4.06 4.91
C TYR A 100 -7.52 3.16 4.46
N LEU A 101 -7.28 1.85 4.33
CA LEU A 101 -8.31 0.88 3.95
C LEU A 101 -9.44 0.79 4.99
N GLN A 102 -9.12 0.84 6.27
CA GLN A 102 -10.11 0.87 7.34
C GLN A 102 -10.99 2.14 7.25
N ALA A 103 -10.38 3.31 6.98
CA ALA A 103 -11.12 4.54 6.80
C ALA A 103 -12.00 4.53 5.53
N ALA A 104 -11.48 4.02 4.41
CA ALA A 104 -12.23 3.86 3.16
C ALA A 104 -13.39 2.86 3.32
N TYR A 105 -13.17 1.76 4.04
CA TYR A 105 -14.20 0.78 4.34
C TYR A 105 -15.31 1.36 5.22
N LYS A 106 -14.97 2.22 6.21
CA LYS A 106 -15.97 2.93 7.02
C LYS A 106 -16.89 3.79 6.15
N LEU A 107 -16.35 4.54 5.18
CA LEU A 107 -17.16 5.31 4.23
C LEU A 107 -18.03 4.42 3.34
N ALA A 108 -17.52 3.26 2.92
CA ALA A 108 -18.30 2.31 2.12
C ALA A 108 -19.52 1.78 2.88
N ILE A 109 -19.39 1.51 4.19
CA ILE A 109 -20.52 1.14 5.06
C ILE A 109 -21.57 2.25 5.12
N LEU A 110 -21.14 3.52 5.09
CA LEU A 110 -22.02 4.70 5.09
C LEU A 110 -22.60 5.03 3.70
N GLY A 111 -22.26 4.24 2.67
CA GLY A 111 -22.82 4.36 1.32
C GLY A 111 -21.88 4.96 0.28
N ASP A 112 -20.70 5.44 0.67
CA ASP A 112 -19.69 5.96 -0.28
C ASP A 112 -18.53 4.95 -0.47
N SER A 113 -18.59 4.21 -1.57
CA SER A 113 -17.56 3.22 -1.94
C SER A 113 -16.45 3.76 -2.86
N GLN A 114 -16.44 5.06 -3.16
CA GLN A 114 -15.51 5.61 -4.16
C GLN A 114 -14.05 5.34 -3.80
N ALA A 115 -13.63 5.68 -2.58
CA ALA A 115 -12.25 5.54 -2.14
C ALA A 115 -11.73 4.09 -2.20
N ILE A 116 -12.55 3.11 -1.79
CA ILE A 116 -12.14 1.71 -1.83
C ILE A 116 -12.11 1.15 -3.26
N ASN A 117 -13.01 1.61 -4.13
CA ASN A 117 -12.99 1.25 -5.55
C ASN A 117 -11.74 1.81 -6.25
N GLU A 118 -11.37 3.06 -5.98
CA GLU A 118 -10.14 3.67 -6.49
C GLU A 118 -8.90 2.89 -6.04
N TYR A 119 -8.82 2.53 -4.76
CA TYR A 119 -7.73 1.69 -4.24
C TYR A 119 -7.63 0.36 -4.99
N ILE A 120 -8.76 -0.34 -5.19
CA ILE A 120 -8.79 -1.62 -5.92
C ILE A 120 -8.27 -1.45 -7.35
N GLN A 121 -8.63 -0.38 -8.05
CA GLN A 121 -8.14 -0.14 -9.41
C GLN A 121 -6.64 0.14 -9.44
N LEU A 122 -6.12 0.90 -8.47
CA LEU A 122 -4.70 1.23 -8.39
C LEU A 122 -3.83 0.02 -8.00
N ASN A 123 -4.31 -0.82 -7.09
CA ASN A 123 -3.55 -1.98 -6.61
C ASN A 123 -3.35 -3.06 -7.70
N LYS A 124 -4.22 -3.10 -8.72
CA LYS A 124 -4.05 -4.01 -9.89
C LYS A 124 -2.72 -3.80 -10.64
N PHE A 125 -2.14 -2.61 -10.55
CA PHE A 125 -0.89 -2.27 -11.24
C PHE A 125 0.36 -2.50 -10.37
N GLY A 126 0.19 -2.84 -9.09
CA GLY A 126 1.31 -3.03 -8.15
C GLY A 126 1.85 -4.46 -8.07
N ALA A 127 1.26 -5.42 -8.79
CA ALA A 127 1.66 -6.82 -8.70
C ALA A 127 3.04 -7.08 -9.32
N ILE A 128 3.77 -8.05 -8.75
CA ILE A 128 4.98 -8.61 -9.35
C ILE A 128 4.63 -9.17 -10.75
N SER A 129 5.50 -8.96 -11.73
CA SER A 129 5.30 -9.52 -13.07
C SER A 129 5.27 -11.05 -13.05
N GLU A 130 4.50 -11.64 -13.95
CA GLU A 130 4.34 -13.10 -14.04
C GLU A 130 5.69 -13.81 -14.22
N ASP A 131 6.62 -13.22 -14.98
CA ASP A 131 7.97 -13.76 -15.17
C ASP A 131 8.76 -13.85 -13.85
N ILE A 132 8.74 -12.79 -13.04
CA ILE A 132 9.41 -12.80 -11.73
C ILE A 132 8.69 -13.79 -10.80
N GLN A 133 7.36 -13.80 -10.81
CA GLN A 133 6.57 -14.73 -10.01
C GLN A 133 6.92 -16.20 -10.34
N ASN A 134 7.05 -16.54 -11.62
CA ASN A 134 7.42 -17.88 -12.08
C ASN A 134 8.84 -18.27 -11.64
N GLN A 135 9.79 -17.33 -11.72
CA GLN A 135 11.13 -17.58 -11.21
C GLN A 135 11.13 -17.81 -9.70
N ILE A 136 10.41 -16.99 -8.94
CA ILE A 136 10.28 -17.13 -7.47
C ILE A 136 9.57 -18.45 -7.09
N ASN A 137 8.55 -18.87 -7.83
CA ASN A 137 7.87 -20.14 -7.59
C ASN A 137 8.80 -21.36 -7.76
N SER A 138 9.89 -21.22 -8.52
CA SER A 138 10.93 -22.25 -8.72
C SER A 138 12.05 -22.22 -7.66
N VAL A 139 12.03 -21.25 -6.75
CA VAL A 139 13.02 -21.07 -5.68
C VAL A 139 12.59 -21.88 -4.44
N ASP A 140 13.57 -22.37 -3.70
CA ASP A 140 13.35 -23.00 -2.41
C ASP A 140 12.64 -22.03 -1.44
N ARG A 141 11.44 -22.41 -1.01
CA ARG A 141 10.58 -21.58 -0.15
C ARG A 141 11.17 -21.38 1.24
N GLU A 142 11.92 -22.35 1.77
CA GLU A 142 12.52 -22.24 3.10
C GLU A 142 13.63 -21.20 3.09
N GLU A 143 14.47 -21.24 2.05
CA GLU A 143 15.55 -20.28 1.86
C GLU A 143 15.01 -18.87 1.60
N LEU A 144 13.96 -18.74 0.80
CA LEU A 144 13.31 -17.45 0.57
C LEU A 144 12.70 -16.89 1.88
N SER A 145 12.03 -17.72 2.67
CA SER A 145 11.48 -17.33 3.97
C SER A 145 12.57 -16.94 4.96
N ARG A 146 13.71 -17.64 4.95
CA ARG A 146 14.88 -17.31 5.76
C ARG A 146 15.44 -15.94 5.37
N LEU A 147 15.57 -15.65 4.08
CA LEU A 147 16.05 -14.36 3.58
C LEU A 147 15.14 -13.20 3.99
N LEU A 148 13.82 -13.36 3.92
CA LEU A 148 12.85 -12.34 4.36
C LEU A 148 12.99 -11.96 5.86
N LYS A 149 13.54 -12.86 6.68
CA LYS A 149 13.78 -12.62 8.10
C LYS A 149 15.08 -11.90 8.39
N LEU A 150 15.97 -11.74 7.40
CA LEU A 150 17.22 -11.01 7.59
C LEU A 150 16.95 -9.50 7.58
N GLU A 151 17.45 -8.80 8.59
CA GLU A 151 17.26 -7.36 8.78
C GLU A 151 17.58 -6.55 7.52
N LYS A 152 18.67 -6.91 6.81
CA LYS A 152 19.09 -6.26 5.56
C LYS A 152 18.08 -6.37 4.41
N TYR A 153 17.07 -7.24 4.49
CA TYR A 153 16.01 -7.40 3.52
C TYR A 153 14.62 -7.03 4.06
N GLN A 154 14.52 -6.55 5.31
CA GLN A 154 13.25 -6.09 5.90
C GLN A 154 12.94 -4.62 5.61
N THR A 155 13.96 -3.85 5.20
CA THR A 155 13.84 -2.44 4.84
C THR A 155 14.12 -2.28 3.35
N PRO A 156 13.46 -1.37 2.61
CA PRO A 156 13.80 -1.12 1.20
C PRO A 156 15.29 -0.89 0.98
N PHE A 157 15.76 -1.23 -0.22
CA PHE A 157 17.17 -1.14 -0.61
C PHE A 157 17.34 -0.96 -2.11
N ASP A 158 18.55 -0.58 -2.51
CA ASP A 158 18.98 -0.50 -3.89
C ASP A 158 19.42 -1.88 -4.40
N ILE A 159 18.59 -2.50 -5.24
CA ILE A 159 18.91 -3.78 -5.87
C ILE A 159 20.15 -3.71 -6.78
N PHE A 160 20.46 -2.54 -7.36
CA PHE A 160 21.59 -2.40 -8.28
C PHE A 160 22.91 -2.36 -7.53
N SER A 161 22.92 -1.87 -6.29
CA SER A 161 24.11 -1.91 -5.43
C SER A 161 24.62 -3.31 -5.09
N ALA A 162 23.81 -4.34 -5.37
CA ALA A 162 24.13 -5.74 -5.12
C ALA A 162 24.99 -6.39 -6.23
N PHE A 163 25.22 -5.67 -7.34
CA PHE A 163 25.96 -6.09 -8.53
C PHE A 163 27.09 -5.13 -8.85
#